data_AF-V6I6L4-F1
#
_entry.id   AF-V6I6L4-F1
#
_cell.length_a   1.000
_cell.length_b   1.000
_cell.length_c   1.000
_cell.angle_alpha   90.00
_cell.angle_beta   90.00
_cell.angle_gamma   90.00
#
_symmetry.space_group_name_H-M   'P 1'
#
loop_
_entity.id
_entity.type
_entity.pdbx_description
1 polymer ?
#
loop_
_entity_poly.entity_id
_entity_poly.type
_entity_poly.pdbx_seq_one_letter_code
_entity_poly.pdbx_strand_id
1 'polypeptide(L)' 'MALSFEAKSKNDLVTCISDGKLNIKDIFIEDELLAKNDKKLLQKSIKQAVSRSLELAQNAAEERMGEFRGMMGME' A
#
# COMPACT_ATOMS: atom_id res chain seq x y z
N MET A 1 -3.69 3.43 -17.96
CA MET A 1 -3.46 4.04 -16.64
C MET A 1 -2.82 2.99 -15.74
N ALA A 2 -1.64 3.24 -15.18
CA ALA A 2 -1.03 2.28 -14.26
C ALA A 2 -1.85 2.26 -12.97
N LEU A 3 -2.32 1.08 -12.52
CA LEU A 3 -2.98 0.94 -11.23
C LEU A 3 -2.02 1.33 -10.14
N SER A 4 -2.46 2.27 -9.30
CA SER A 4 -1.72 2.76 -8.15
C SER A 4 -2.58 2.51 -6.91
N PHE A 5 -1.94 2.00 -5.88
CA PHE A 5 -2.56 1.60 -4.62
C PHE A 5 -1.99 2.48 -3.53
N GLU A 6 -2.82 3.38 -3.04
CA GLU A 6 -2.47 4.30 -1.96
C GLU A 6 -2.92 3.70 -0.62
N ALA A 7 -2.03 3.72 0.37
CA ALA A 7 -2.38 3.34 1.74
C ALA A 7 -1.70 4.23 2.76
N LYS A 8 -2.44 4.48 3.86
CA LYS A 8 -1.95 5.23 5.01
C LYS A 8 -1.55 4.32 6.16
N SER A 9 -0.58 4.78 6.95
CA SER A 9 -0.26 4.22 8.26
C SER A 9 -1.45 4.41 9.22
N LYS A 10 -1.48 3.65 10.33
CA LYS A 10 -2.62 3.67 11.25
C LYS A 10 -2.85 5.00 11.97
N ASN A 11 -1.82 5.85 11.99
CA ASN A 11 -1.87 7.19 12.57
C ASN A 11 -2.10 8.27 11.50
N ASP A 12 -2.34 7.92 10.24
CA ASP A 12 -2.57 8.83 9.11
C ASP A 12 -1.41 9.79 8.78
N LEU A 13 -0.21 9.55 9.34
CA LEU A 13 0.96 10.42 9.17
C LEU A 13 1.96 9.95 8.09
N VAL A 14 1.78 8.75 7.53
CA VAL A 14 2.58 8.26 6.41
C VAL A 14 1.65 7.69 5.36
N THR A 15 1.83 8.11 4.11
CA THR A 15 1.12 7.58 2.94
C THR A 15 2.11 6.91 2.01
N CYS A 16 1.80 5.71 1.53
CA CYS A 16 2.60 4.95 0.59
C CYS A 16 1.78 4.66 -0.67
N ILE A 17 2.37 4.89 -1.83
CA ILE A 17 1.78 4.56 -3.13
C ILE A 17 2.61 3.45 -3.78
N SER A 18 1.97 2.34 -4.12
CA SER A 18 2.58 1.24 -4.88
C SER A 18 1.86 0.95 -6.18
N ASP A 19 2.55 0.42 -7.18
CA ASP A 19 1.92 -0.03 -8.43
C ASP A 19 1.47 -1.50 -8.39
N GLY A 20 0.72 -1.92 -9.40
CA GLY A 20 0.30 -3.32 -9.56
C GLY A 20 1.42 -4.34 -9.84
N LYS A 21 2.68 -3.89 -9.87
CA LYS A 21 3.88 -4.75 -9.94
C LYS A 21 4.62 -4.78 -8.61
N LEU A 22 3.99 -4.33 -7.52
CA LEU A 22 4.54 -4.28 -6.17
C LEU A 22 5.76 -3.35 -6.04
N ASN A 23 5.90 -2.35 -6.92
CA ASN A 23 6.93 -1.32 -6.78
C ASN A 23 6.37 -0.13 -6.01
N ILE A 24 7.13 0.36 -5.03
CA ILE A 24 6.82 1.62 -4.36
C ILE A 24 7.13 2.78 -5.32
N LYS A 25 6.17 3.69 -5.50
CA LYS A 25 6.32 4.90 -6.30
C LYS A 25 6.65 6.09 -5.43
N ASP A 26 5.87 6.29 -4.37
CA ASP A 26 6.00 7.45 -3.50
C ASP A 26 5.74 7.07 -2.05
N ILE A 27 6.40 7.80 -1.15
CA ILE A 27 6.14 7.78 0.29
C ILE A 27 6.07 9.22 0.76
N PHE A 28 4.92 9.62 1.29
CA PHE A 28 4.70 10.92 1.92
C PHE A 28 4.73 10.75 3.43
N ILE A 29 5.47 11.63 4.11
CA ILE A 29 5.62 11.64 5.55
C ILE A 29 5.25 13.04 6.03
N GLU A 30 4.24 13.14 6.88
CA GLU A 30 3.81 14.41 7.45
C GLU A 30 4.86 14.98 8.41
N ASP A 31 5.08 16.29 8.37
CA ASP A 31 6.04 16.99 9.22
C ASP A 31 5.79 16.76 10.72
N GLU A 32 4.53 16.57 11.12
CA GLU A 32 4.16 16.26 12.51
C GLU A 32 4.85 14.99 13.01
N LEU A 33 5.01 13.97 12.16
CA LEU A 33 5.67 12.73 12.56
C LEU A 33 7.17 12.91 12.77
N LEU A 34 7.80 13.76 11.95
CA LEU A 34 9.21 14.11 12.07
C LEU A 34 9.45 14.97 13.32
N ALA A 35 8.56 15.92 13.60
CA ALA A 35 8.61 16.79 14.77
C ALA A 35 8.53 16.02 16.10
N LYS A 36 7.87 14.86 16.14
CA LYS A 36 7.84 13.98 17.33
C LYS A 36 9.22 13.40 17.68
N ASN A 37 10.18 13.41 16.74
CA ASN A 37 11.55 12.91 16.93
C ASN A 37 11.63 11.48 17.49
N ASP A 38 10.64 10.64 17.16
CA ASP A 38 10.56 9.24 17.60
C ASP A 38 10.85 8.31 16.42
N LYS A 39 12.09 7.82 16.36
CA LYS A 39 12.54 6.90 15.32
C LYS A 39 11.71 5.61 15.27
N LYS A 40 11.29 5.06 16.43
CA LYS A 40 10.53 3.81 16.47
C LYS A 40 9.13 4.03 15.89
N LEU A 41 8.50 5.14 16.22
CA LEU A 41 7.20 5.51 15.67
C LEU A 41 7.28 5.76 14.16
N LEU A 42 8.31 6.45 13.68
CA LEU A 42 8.54 6.69 12.26
C LEU A 42 8.68 5.37 11.49
N GLN A 43 9.58 4.48 11.92
CA GLN A 43 9.80 3.17 11.28
C GLN A 43 8.53 2.31 11.28
N LYS A 44 7.78 2.32 12.39
CA LYS A 44 6.51 1.59 12.50
C LYS A 44 5.46 2.14 11.53
N SER A 45 5.36 3.46 11.40
CA SER A 45 4.38 4.12 10.51
C SER A 45 4.70 3.82 9.04
N ILE A 46 5.97 3.91 8.65
CA ILE A 46 6.42 3.56 7.29
C ILE A 46 6.11 2.08 6.98
N LYS A 47 6.48 1.16 7.88
CA LYS A 47 6.18 -0.27 7.70
C LYS A 47 4.69 -0.50 7.49
N GLN A 48 3.84 0.15 8.28
CA GLN A 48 2.39 0.00 8.16
C GLN A 48 1.85 0.49 6.81
N ALA A 49 2.25 1.69 6.37
CA ALA A 49 1.80 2.24 5.10
C ALA A 49 2.25 1.37 3.91
N VAL A 50 3.53 0.94 3.91
CA VAL A 50 4.11 0.09 2.87
C VAL A 50 3.43 -1.27 2.82
N SER A 51 3.30 -1.97 3.96
CA SER A 51 2.64 -3.27 3.98
C SER A 51 1.22 -3.18 3.45
N ARG A 52 0.48 -2.15 3.87
CA ARG A 52 -0.92 -1.99 3.46
C ARG A 52 -1.06 -1.65 1.98
N SER A 53 -0.17 -0.84 1.41
CA SER A 53 -0.22 -0.52 -0.03
C SER A 53 0.05 -1.76 -0.88
N LEU A 54 1.00 -2.61 -0.45
CA LEU A 54 1.32 -3.87 -1.10
C LEU A 54 0.21 -4.92 -0.94
N GLU A 55 -0.47 -4.97 0.21
CA GLU A 55 -1.64 -5.82 0.42
C GLU A 55 -2.78 -5.42 -0.52
N LEU A 56 -3.06 -4.12 -0.67
CA LEU A 56 -4.06 -3.64 -1.64
C LEU A 56 -3.71 -4.03 -3.09
N ALA A 57 -2.43 -3.92 -3.45
CA ALA A 57 -1.97 -4.30 -4.78
C ALA A 57 -2.10 -5.82 -5.03
N GLN A 58 -1.81 -6.65 -4.02
CA GLN A 58 -1.97 -8.10 -4.09
C GLN A 58 -3.44 -8.50 -4.19
N ASN A 59 -4.30 -7.96 -3.32
CA ASN A 59 -5.73 -8.23 -3.33
C ASN A 59 -6.35 -7.89 -4.68
N ALA A 60 -6.00 -6.73 -5.25
CA ALA A 60 -6.50 -6.34 -6.57
C ALA A 60 -6.01 -7.25 -7.70
N ALA A 61 -4.83 -7.85 -7.57
CA ALA A 61 -4.35 -8.85 -8.52
C ALA A 61 -5.10 -10.19 -8.36
N GLU A 62 -5.35 -10.61 -7.13
CA GLU A 62 -6.12 -11.83 -6.80
C GLU A 62 -7.58 -11.72 -7.25
N GLU A 63 -8.24 -10.59 -6.99
CA GLU A 63 -9.61 -10.31 -7.44
C GLU A 63 -9.71 -10.44 -8.96
N ARG A 64 -8.79 -9.80 -9.70
CA ARG A 64 -8.76 -9.89 -11.17
C ARG A 64 -8.51 -11.30 -11.68
N MET A 65 -7.67 -12.09 -11.00
CA MET A 65 -7.46 -13.49 -11.35
C MET A 65 -8.71 -14.33 -11.06
N GLY A 66 -9.41 -14.07 -9.96
CA GLY A 66 -10.67 -14.72 -9.62
C GLY A 66 -11.75 -14.45 -10.66
N GLU A 67 -11.94 -13.18 -11.04
CA GLU A 67 -12.86 -12.79 -12.13
C GLU A 67 -12.51 -13.50 -13.45
N PHE A 68 -11.22 -13.56 -13.78
CA PHE A 68 -10.77 -14.22 -15.01
C PHE A 68 -11.01 -15.73 -15.00
N ARG A 69 -10.79 -16.41 -13.86
CA ARG A 69 -11.10 -17.85 -13.70
C ARG A 69 -12.60 -18.12 -13.83
N GLY A 70 -13.43 -17.29 -13.20
CA GLY A 70 -14.89 -17.38 -13.32
C GLY A 70 -15.39 -17.16 -14.75
N MET A 71 -14.79 -16.22 -15.49
CA MET A 71 -15.13 -16.00 -16.91
C MET A 71 -14.67 -17.13 -17.83
N MET A 72 -13.59 -17.86 -17.48
CA MET A 72 -13.11 -19.02 -18.25
C MET A 72 -13.84 -20.33 -17.93
N GLY A 73 -14.81 -20.33 -17.00
CA GLY A 73 -15.52 -21.55 -16.59
C GLY A 73 -14.63 -22.61 -15.94
N MET A 74 -13.49 -22.17 -15.39
CA MET A 74 -12.64 -23.02 -14.54
C MET A 74 -13.12 -22.90 -13.10
N GLU A 75 -14.24 -23.56 -12.79
CA GLU A 75 -14.69 -23.87 -11.43
C GLU A 75 -14.36 -25.33 -11.08
#